data_AF-A0A2V7CFG4-F1
#
_entry.id   AF-A0A2V7CFG4-F1
#
_cell.length_a   1.000
_cell.length_b   1.000
_cell.length_c   1.000
_cell.angle_alpha   90.00
_cell.angle_beta   90.00
_cell.angle_gamma   90.00
#
_symmetry.space_group_name_H-M   'P 1'
#
loop_
_entity.id
_entity.type
_entity.pdbx_description
1 polymer ?
#
loop_
_entity_poly.entity_id
_entity_poly.type
_entity_poly.pdbx_seq_one_letter_code
_entity_poly.pdbx_strand_id
1 'polypeptide(L)'
;MKKLRITGWRISLVVVTMIALLLAAAGLMSYVFETRIAEYETFAEAQAAGATEGGWLPTFLPASATDIRDVHNIDTNAQWLSFKAPSGDLRQMLQGFKALSYAEARRTVLPRPWRVGGKWPRELSEPLLVTPRDTEMLAYYRASEDLCLAVEWQTGRVWAWSCARAS
;
A
#
# COMPACT_ATOMS: atom_id res chain seq x y z
N MET A 1 23.45 -57.03 0.56
CA MET A 1 22.96 -55.77 -0.03
C MET A 1 21.43 -55.77 -0.02
N LYS A 2 20.77 -54.96 0.83
CA LYS A 2 19.30 -54.88 0.90
C LYS A 2 18.78 -53.99 -0.23
N LYS A 3 18.07 -54.57 -1.22
CA LYS A 3 17.39 -53.79 -2.28
C LYS A 3 16.24 -53.00 -1.65
N LEU A 4 16.34 -51.68 -1.64
CA LEU A 4 15.29 -50.78 -1.18
C LEU A 4 14.09 -50.89 -2.14
N ARG A 5 13.08 -51.68 -1.80
CA ARG A 5 11.82 -51.77 -2.55
C ARG A 5 11.00 -50.53 -2.25
N ILE A 6 11.17 -49.48 -3.04
CA ILE A 6 10.31 -48.31 -3.03
C ILE A 6 8.97 -48.75 -3.65
N THR A 7 7.94 -48.93 -2.83
CA THR A 7 6.58 -49.26 -3.27
C THR A 7 5.99 -48.10 -4.06
N GLY A 8 5.25 -48.37 -5.15
CA GLY A 8 4.73 -47.33 -6.07
C GLY A 8 3.96 -46.20 -5.39
N TRP A 9 3.24 -46.48 -4.31
CA TRP A 9 2.54 -45.46 -3.51
C TRP A 9 3.50 -44.41 -2.89
N ARG A 10 4.74 -44.79 -2.52
CA ARG A 10 5.73 -43.85 -2.01
C ARG A 10 6.21 -42.88 -3.09
N ILE A 11 6.32 -43.35 -4.34
CA ILE A 11 6.65 -42.50 -5.50
C ILE A 11 5.48 -41.56 -5.78
N SER A 12 4.24 -42.07 -5.80
CA SER A 12 3.05 -41.24 -5.98
C SER A 12 2.90 -40.17 -4.89
N LEU A 13 3.18 -40.50 -3.62
CA LEU A 13 3.13 -39.54 -2.51
C LEU A 13 4.19 -38.43 -2.68
N VAL A 14 5.41 -38.78 -3.08
CA VAL A 14 6.48 -37.80 -3.33
C VAL A 14 6.11 -36.88 -4.50
N VAL A 15 5.57 -37.43 -5.59
CA VAL A 15 5.14 -36.66 -6.76
C VAL A 15 4.00 -35.70 -6.41
N VAL A 16 2.98 -36.15 -5.69
CA VAL A 16 1.86 -35.30 -5.26
C VAL A 16 2.34 -34.18 -4.33
N THR A 17 3.22 -34.49 -3.38
CA THR A 17 3.80 -33.48 -2.46
C THR A 17 4.63 -32.45 -3.23
N MET A 18 5.45 -32.89 -4.20
CA MET A 18 6.23 -32.00 -5.07
C MET A 18 5.33 -31.08 -5.90
N ILE A 19 4.25 -31.60 -6.48
CA ILE A 19 3.28 -30.80 -7.24
C ILE A 19 2.59 -29.78 -6.34
N ALA A 20 2.15 -30.17 -5.14
CA ALA A 20 1.52 -29.25 -4.20
C ALA A 20 2.46 -28.11 -3.78
N LEU A 21 3.75 -28.41 -3.54
CA LEU A 21 4.76 -27.39 -3.23
C LEU A 21 5.02 -26.46 -4.42
N LEU A 22 5.08 -26.98 -5.64
CA LEU A 22 5.24 -26.17 -6.86
C LEU A 22 4.04 -25.23 -7.09
N LEU A 23 2.82 -25.72 -6.88
CA LEU A 23 1.61 -24.89 -6.99
C LEU A 23 1.55 -23.81 -5.89
N ALA A 24 1.92 -24.14 -4.65
CA ALA A 24 2.02 -23.16 -3.57
C ALA A 24 3.09 -22.08 -3.87
N ALA A 25 4.25 -22.49 -4.39
CA ALA A 25 5.31 -21.56 -4.80
C ALA A 25 4.89 -20.69 -6.00
N ALA A 26 4.15 -21.24 -6.97
CA ALA A 26 3.61 -20.49 -8.09
C ALA A 26 2.52 -19.49 -7.67
N GLY A 27 1.65 -19.86 -6.73
CA GLY A 27 0.67 -18.95 -6.13
C GLY A 27 1.34 -17.80 -5.37
N LEU A 28 2.39 -18.10 -4.57
CA LEU A 28 3.20 -17.06 -3.94
C LEU A 28 3.91 -16.15 -4.95
N MET A 29 4.40 -16.70 -6.07
CA MET A 29 5.02 -15.93 -7.14
C MET A 29 4.02 -15.06 -7.90
N SER A 30 2.79 -15.50 -8.12
CA SER A 30 1.78 -14.72 -8.87
C SER A 30 1.43 -13.43 -8.11
N TYR A 31 1.20 -13.54 -6.79
CA TYR A 31 1.03 -12.37 -5.91
C TYR A 31 2.23 -11.40 -5.94
N VAL A 32 3.44 -11.90 -6.23
CA VAL A 32 4.65 -11.08 -6.39
C VAL A 32 4.65 -10.27 -7.69
N PHE A 33 4.07 -10.80 -8.78
CA PHE A 33 4.06 -10.14 -10.10
C PHE A 33 2.90 -9.14 -10.28
N GLU A 34 1.84 -9.26 -9.49
CA GLU A 34 0.62 -8.45 -9.61
C GLU A 34 0.72 -7.09 -8.87
N THR A 35 1.88 -6.76 -8.29
CA THR A 35 2.11 -5.46 -7.63
C THR A 35 2.94 -4.54 -8.52
N ARG A 36 2.32 -3.48 -9.04
CA ARG A 36 2.98 -2.39 -9.76
C ARG A 36 3.57 -1.41 -8.75
N ILE A 37 4.82 -0.98 -8.97
CA ILE A 37 5.48 0.06 -8.19
C ILE A 37 6.01 1.11 -9.17
N ALA A 38 5.72 2.37 -8.91
CA ALA A 38 6.24 3.50 -9.66
C ALA A 38 6.75 4.58 -8.70
N GLU A 39 7.85 5.24 -9.08
CA GLU A 39 8.42 6.37 -8.35
C GLU A 39 8.65 7.51 -9.32
N TYR A 40 8.40 8.74 -8.86
CA TYR A 40 8.58 9.96 -9.62
C TYR A 40 9.17 11.04 -8.70
N GLU A 41 10.14 11.80 -9.19
CA GLU A 41 10.70 12.92 -8.45
C GLU A 41 9.70 14.08 -8.35
N THR A 42 8.90 14.29 -9.40
CA THR A 42 7.94 15.40 -9.50
C THR A 42 6.61 14.97 -10.13
N PHE A 43 5.55 15.75 -9.88
CA PHE A 43 4.25 15.54 -10.52
C PHE A 43 4.31 15.67 -12.06
N ALA A 44 5.15 16.57 -12.57
CA ALA A 44 5.34 16.75 -14.01
C ALA A 44 5.94 15.50 -14.67
N GLU A 45 6.90 14.85 -14.01
CA GLU A 45 7.46 13.57 -14.47
C GLU A 45 6.38 12.47 -14.48
N ALA A 46 5.57 12.41 -13.42
CA ALA A 46 4.46 11.46 -13.35
C ALA A 46 3.44 11.67 -14.47
N GLN A 47 3.13 12.93 -14.81
CA GLN A 47 2.26 13.27 -15.92
C GLN A 47 2.87 12.88 -17.27
N ALA A 48 4.15 13.17 -17.50
CA ALA A 48 4.85 12.78 -18.72
C ALA A 48 4.92 11.25 -18.90
N ALA A 49 4.92 10.49 -17.79
CA ALA A 49 4.83 9.04 -17.77
C ALA A 49 3.39 8.49 -17.94
N GLY A 50 2.38 9.36 -18.11
CA GLY A 50 0.98 8.99 -18.26
C GLY A 50 0.30 8.48 -16.98
N ALA A 51 0.91 8.70 -15.81
CA ALA A 51 0.40 8.18 -14.53
C ALA A 51 -0.93 8.83 -14.10
N THR A 52 -1.20 10.05 -14.55
CA THR A 52 -2.44 10.78 -14.27
C THR A 52 -3.56 10.37 -15.23
N GLU A 53 -3.29 10.31 -16.53
CA GLU A 53 -4.26 9.94 -17.57
C GLU A 53 -4.68 8.46 -17.47
N GLY A 54 -3.75 7.60 -17.04
CA GLY A 54 -4.01 6.18 -16.79
C GLY A 54 -4.80 5.89 -15.50
N GLY A 55 -5.15 6.91 -14.70
CA GLY A 55 -5.88 6.73 -13.44
C GLY A 55 -5.06 6.11 -12.31
N TRP A 56 -3.74 6.00 -12.46
CA TRP A 56 -2.86 5.44 -11.44
C TRP A 56 -2.68 6.39 -10.26
N LEU A 57 -2.54 7.69 -10.54
CA LEU A 57 -2.44 8.72 -9.52
C LEU A 57 -3.79 9.40 -9.27
N PRO A 58 -4.16 9.65 -8.00
CA PRO A 58 -5.37 10.38 -7.67
C PRO A 58 -5.37 11.81 -8.22
N THR A 59 -6.55 12.33 -8.53
CA THR A 59 -6.72 13.70 -9.07
C THR A 59 -6.48 14.80 -8.04
N PHE A 60 -6.48 14.48 -6.74
CA PHE A 60 -6.22 15.47 -5.69
C PHE A 60 -4.73 15.81 -5.54
N LEU A 61 -3.80 15.10 -6.19
CA LEU A 61 -2.38 15.37 -6.01
C LEU A 61 -2.08 16.82 -6.43
N PRO A 62 -1.46 17.63 -5.57
CA PRO A 62 -1.09 18.98 -5.95
C PRO A 62 0.01 18.93 -7.00
N ALA A 63 0.01 19.89 -7.92
CA ALA A 63 1.04 19.99 -8.96
C ALA A 63 2.46 20.17 -8.40
N SER A 64 2.58 20.62 -7.15
CA SER A 64 3.84 20.74 -6.40
C SER A 64 4.31 19.44 -5.74
N ALA A 65 3.60 18.32 -5.94
CA ALA A 65 3.97 17.04 -5.37
C ALA A 65 5.35 16.57 -5.86
N THR A 66 6.16 16.11 -4.91
CA THR A 66 7.51 15.58 -5.13
C THR A 66 7.75 14.30 -4.32
N ASP A 67 8.82 13.56 -4.62
CA ASP A 67 9.14 12.28 -3.96
C ASP A 67 7.92 11.35 -3.95
N ILE A 68 7.28 11.23 -5.11
CA ILE A 68 6.04 10.48 -5.33
C ILE A 68 6.42 9.01 -5.46
N ARG A 69 5.74 8.17 -4.70
CA ARG A 69 5.83 6.72 -4.79
C ARG A 69 4.44 6.14 -4.78
N ASP A 70 4.10 5.41 -5.82
CA ASP A 70 2.80 4.80 -6.07
C ASP A 70 2.97 3.28 -6.14
N VAL A 71 2.10 2.56 -5.43
CA VAL A 71 2.08 1.10 -5.37
C VAL A 71 0.64 0.65 -5.57
N HIS A 72 0.41 -0.18 -6.58
CA HIS A 72 -0.90 -0.76 -6.88
C HIS A 72 -0.82 -2.28 -6.88
N ASN A 73 -1.79 -2.92 -6.24
CA ASN A 73 -2.07 -4.32 -6.47
C ASN A 73 -3.14 -4.42 -7.58
N ILE A 74 -2.76 -4.97 -8.72
CA ILE A 74 -3.57 -4.99 -9.95
C ILE A 74 -4.84 -5.84 -9.78
N ASP A 75 -4.75 -6.92 -9.01
CA ASP A 75 -5.87 -7.85 -8.81
C ASP A 75 -6.95 -7.29 -7.88
N THR A 76 -6.52 -6.65 -6.79
CA THR A 76 -7.43 -6.14 -5.74
C THR A 76 -7.81 -4.67 -5.95
N ASN A 77 -7.13 -3.97 -6.87
CA ASN A 77 -7.17 -2.51 -7.04
C ASN A 77 -6.80 -1.74 -5.76
N ALA A 78 -6.08 -2.38 -4.82
CA ALA A 78 -5.59 -1.69 -3.64
C ALA A 78 -4.39 -0.79 -4.01
N GLN A 79 -4.41 0.44 -3.50
CA GLN A 79 -3.40 1.45 -3.75
C GLN A 79 -2.72 1.89 -2.44
N TRP A 80 -1.42 2.17 -2.54
CA TRP A 80 -0.63 2.90 -1.55
C TRP A 80 0.18 3.98 -2.25
N LEU A 81 0.08 5.20 -1.76
CA LEU A 81 0.76 6.36 -2.30
C LEU A 81 1.49 7.10 -1.20
N SER A 82 2.70 7.59 -1.47
CA SER A 82 3.36 8.59 -0.64
C SER A 82 3.94 9.72 -1.48
N PHE A 83 3.89 10.94 -0.97
CA PHE A 83 4.52 12.10 -1.62
C PHE A 83 4.83 13.20 -0.60
N LYS A 84 5.49 14.25 -1.05
CA LYS A 84 5.71 15.50 -0.32
C LYS A 84 5.13 16.69 -1.06
N ALA A 85 4.58 17.65 -0.35
CA ALA A 85 4.20 18.94 -0.91
C ALA A 85 4.31 20.07 0.13
N PRO A 86 4.42 21.35 -0.30
CA PRO A 86 4.38 22.49 0.59
C PRO A 86 3.09 22.54 1.42
N SER A 87 3.20 23.00 2.67
CA SER A 87 2.05 23.04 3.59
C SER A 87 0.86 23.87 3.07
N GLY A 88 1.12 24.93 2.29
CA GLY A 88 0.08 25.72 1.63
C GLY A 88 -0.77 24.88 0.68
N ASP A 89 -0.11 24.14 -0.21
CA ASP A 89 -0.75 23.30 -1.22
C ASP A 89 -1.45 22.10 -0.59
N LEU A 90 -0.87 21.54 0.49
CA LEU A 90 -1.53 20.50 1.27
C LEU A 90 -2.82 21.02 1.91
N ARG A 91 -2.83 22.22 2.51
CA ARG A 91 -4.06 22.79 3.06
C ARG A 91 -5.13 22.98 2.00
N GLN A 92 -4.75 23.41 0.80
CA GLN A 92 -5.66 23.54 -0.33
C GLN A 92 -6.20 22.19 -0.81
N MET A 93 -5.32 21.20 -0.99
CA MET A 93 -5.67 19.83 -1.38
C MET A 93 -6.68 19.20 -0.42
N LEU A 94 -6.51 19.40 0.88
CA LEU A 94 -7.36 18.80 1.92
C LEU A 94 -8.73 19.49 2.04
N GLN A 95 -9.00 20.56 1.29
CA GLN A 95 -10.31 21.20 1.28
C GLN A 95 -11.37 20.23 0.77
N GLY A 96 -12.37 19.96 1.62
CA GLY A 96 -13.45 19.00 1.31
C GLY A 96 -13.17 17.56 1.75
N PHE A 97 -11.98 17.26 2.26
CA PHE A 97 -11.73 15.94 2.85
C PHE A 97 -12.33 15.85 4.25
N LYS A 98 -12.84 14.67 4.61
CA LYS A 98 -13.36 14.42 5.95
C LYS A 98 -12.20 14.13 6.90
N ALA A 99 -11.99 14.98 7.90
CA ALA A 99 -11.05 14.69 8.98
C ALA A 99 -11.49 13.42 9.74
N LEU A 100 -10.52 12.56 10.06
CA LEU A 100 -10.74 11.34 10.83
C LEU A 100 -10.07 11.49 12.20
N SER A 101 -10.75 11.00 13.23
CA SER A 101 -10.06 10.69 14.48
C SER A 101 -9.07 9.54 14.25
N TYR A 102 -8.03 9.47 15.07
CA TYR A 102 -7.09 8.36 15.04
C TYR A 102 -7.79 6.99 15.23
N ALA A 103 -8.83 6.92 16.07
CA ALA A 103 -9.60 5.69 16.27
C ALA A 103 -10.33 5.23 15.01
N GLU A 104 -10.90 6.17 14.24
CA GLU A 104 -11.49 5.88 12.93
C GLU A 104 -10.42 5.47 11.92
N ALA A 105 -9.31 6.21 11.85
CA ALA A 105 -8.20 5.89 10.96
C ALA A 105 -7.66 4.47 11.21
N ARG A 106 -7.47 4.04 12.46
CA ARG A 106 -7.03 2.66 12.78
C ARG A 106 -7.94 1.57 12.24
N ARG A 107 -9.26 1.80 12.19
CA ARG A 107 -10.22 0.83 11.62
C ARG A 107 -10.09 0.70 10.11
N THR A 108 -9.46 1.69 9.47
CA THR A 108 -9.22 1.73 8.02
C THR A 108 -7.84 1.22 7.60
N VAL A 109 -6.90 1.04 8.55
CA VAL A 109 -5.53 0.64 8.23
C VAL A 109 -5.55 -0.80 7.71
N LEU A 110 -5.15 -0.98 6.45
CA LEU A 110 -4.92 -2.30 5.87
C LEU A 110 -3.48 -2.75 6.11
N PRO A 111 -3.23 -4.07 6.25
CA PRO A 111 -1.88 -4.59 6.31
C PRO A 111 -1.14 -4.27 5.02
N ARG A 112 0.03 -3.65 5.18
CA ARG A 112 0.95 -3.28 4.12
C ARG A 112 1.41 -4.53 3.32
N PRO A 113 1.41 -4.52 1.98
CA PRO A 113 2.20 -5.48 1.22
C PRO A 113 3.69 -5.22 1.49
N TRP A 114 4.45 -6.26 1.84
CA TRP A 114 5.86 -6.14 2.27
C TRP A 114 6.73 -5.27 1.32
N ARG A 115 6.37 -5.20 0.03
CA ARG A 115 7.03 -4.40 -1.03
C ARG A 115 6.78 -2.89 -1.03
N VAL A 116 5.93 -2.33 -0.18
CA VAL A 116 5.76 -0.85 -0.07
C VAL A 116 7.06 -0.13 0.40
N GLY A 117 8.10 -0.88 0.79
CA GLY A 117 9.46 -0.34 1.04
C GLY A 117 9.57 0.62 2.24
N GLY A 118 10.81 0.98 2.60
CA GLY A 118 11.16 1.67 3.87
C GLY A 118 10.65 3.11 4.05
N LYS A 119 9.89 3.68 3.12
CA LYS A 119 9.33 5.05 3.20
C LYS A 119 7.90 5.11 3.77
N TRP A 120 7.32 3.97 4.16
CA TRP A 120 6.03 3.89 4.83
C TRP A 120 6.20 3.93 6.37
N PRO A 121 5.46 4.79 7.09
CA PRO A 121 5.63 4.99 8.53
C PRO A 121 5.17 3.74 9.30
N ARG A 122 5.85 3.45 10.40
CA ARG A 122 5.55 2.27 11.24
C ARG A 122 4.18 2.39 11.91
N GLU A 123 3.79 3.62 12.20
CA GLU A 123 2.51 4.03 12.78
C GLU A 123 1.32 3.64 11.89
N LEU A 124 1.52 3.59 10.57
CA LEU A 124 0.55 3.09 9.58
C LEU A 124 0.76 1.61 9.23
N SER A 125 1.75 0.94 9.83
CA SER A 125 2.13 -0.44 9.52
C SER A 125 1.75 -1.44 10.63
N GLU A 126 1.74 -0.98 11.88
CA GLU A 126 1.50 -1.84 13.03
C GLU A 126 0.16 -1.52 13.70
N PRO A 127 -0.56 -2.52 14.24
CA PRO A 127 -1.61 -2.26 15.21
C PRO A 127 -0.95 -1.65 16.44
N LEU A 128 -0.94 -0.31 16.52
CA LEU A 128 -0.35 0.41 17.64
C LEU A 128 -0.99 -0.07 18.96
N LEU A 129 -0.17 -0.69 19.82
CA LEU A 129 -0.56 -1.22 21.14
C LEU A 129 -0.67 -0.11 22.21
N VAL A 130 -0.33 1.14 21.85
CA VAL A 130 -0.32 2.29 22.76
C VAL A 130 -1.57 3.14 22.54
N THR A 131 -2.28 3.42 23.63
CA THR A 131 -3.43 4.35 23.66
C THR A 131 -2.98 5.79 23.40
N PRO A 132 -3.70 6.56 22.58
CA PRO A 132 -3.19 7.80 21.99
C PRO A 132 -3.53 9.00 22.89
N ARG A 133 -2.56 9.39 23.72
CA ARG A 133 -2.39 10.81 24.08
C ARG A 133 -1.22 11.48 23.33
N ASP A 134 -0.32 10.67 22.75
CA ASP A 134 1.01 11.14 22.34
C ASP A 134 1.35 11.00 20.83
N THR A 135 0.36 10.80 19.95
CA THR A 135 0.57 10.68 18.48
C THR A 135 -0.01 11.84 17.67
N GLU A 136 0.17 13.09 18.13
CA GLU A 136 -0.16 14.31 17.39
C GLU A 136 0.69 14.55 16.11
N MET A 137 1.55 13.60 15.73
CA MET A 137 2.45 13.74 14.59
C MET A 137 1.74 13.66 13.23
N LEU A 138 0.61 12.94 13.16
CA LEU A 138 -0.12 12.70 11.91
C LEU A 138 -1.56 13.19 12.01
N ALA A 139 -1.98 13.97 11.02
CA ALA A 139 -3.38 14.31 10.81
C ALA A 139 -4.00 13.35 9.79
N TYR A 140 -5.18 12.79 10.09
CA TYR A 140 -5.82 11.77 9.27
C TYR A 140 -7.06 12.31 8.56
N TYR A 141 -7.25 11.89 7.32
CA TYR A 141 -8.35 12.33 6.47
C TYR A 141 -8.88 11.19 5.61
N ARG A 142 -10.13 11.32 5.17
CA ARG A 142 -10.76 10.51 4.13
C ARG A 142 -11.03 11.41 2.92
N ALA A 143 -10.43 11.04 1.79
CA ALA A 143 -10.54 11.78 0.53
C ALA A 143 -11.73 11.31 -0.32
N SER A 144 -12.03 10.01 -0.30
CA SER A 144 -13.17 9.39 -0.99
C SER A 144 -13.77 8.25 -0.14
N GLU A 145 -14.74 7.52 -0.66
CA GLU A 145 -15.32 6.37 0.05
C GLU A 145 -14.29 5.29 0.39
N ASP A 146 -13.28 5.14 -0.46
CA ASP A 146 -12.31 4.05 -0.49
C ASP A 146 -10.86 4.53 -0.38
N LEU A 147 -10.62 5.81 -0.15
CA LEU A 147 -9.28 6.36 -0.01
C LEU A 147 -9.13 7.23 1.25
N CYS A 148 -8.14 6.86 2.04
CA CYS A 148 -7.78 7.52 3.29
C CYS A 148 -6.33 7.99 3.21
N LEU A 149 -5.98 8.99 4.02
CA LEU A 149 -4.63 9.53 4.04
C LEU A 149 -4.22 10.05 5.42
N ALA A 150 -2.92 10.15 5.62
CA ALA A 150 -2.26 10.72 6.78
C ALA A 150 -1.26 11.78 6.31
N VAL A 151 -1.20 12.88 7.05
CA VAL A 151 -0.35 14.04 6.76
C VAL A 151 0.58 14.31 7.93
N GLU A 152 1.88 14.34 7.67
CA GLU A 152 2.91 14.82 8.59
C GLU A 152 3.26 16.27 8.24
N TRP A 153 2.72 17.22 8.99
CA TRP A 153 2.85 18.65 8.69
C TRP A 153 4.29 19.17 8.77
N GLN A 154 5.13 18.57 9.61
CA GLN A 154 6.52 19.02 9.81
C GLN A 154 7.37 18.86 8.54
N THR A 155 7.12 17.81 7.77
CA THR A 155 7.90 17.48 6.57
C THR A 155 7.11 17.69 5.28
N GLY A 156 5.80 17.96 5.39
CA GLY A 156 4.89 18.02 4.25
C GLY A 156 4.66 16.65 3.61
N ARG A 157 4.97 15.55 4.32
CA ARG A 157 4.81 14.21 3.80
C ARG A 157 3.36 13.74 3.96
N VAL A 158 2.88 13.06 2.94
CA VAL A 158 1.56 12.46 2.90
C VAL A 158 1.69 10.98 2.56
N TRP A 159 0.84 10.17 3.19
CA TRP A 159 0.62 8.78 2.83
C TRP A 159 -0.86 8.57 2.60
N ALA A 160 -1.24 7.98 1.47
CA ALA A 160 -2.60 7.63 1.14
C ALA A 160 -2.72 6.13 0.86
N TRP A 161 -3.82 5.51 1.25
CA TRP A 161 -4.07 4.09 1.07
C TRP A 161 -5.55 3.82 0.77
N SER A 162 -5.81 2.74 0.04
CA SER A 162 -7.17 2.22 -0.08
C SER A 162 -7.69 1.78 1.28
N CYS A 163 -8.82 2.34 1.70
CA CYS A 163 -9.46 2.02 2.98
C CYS A 163 -10.84 1.40 2.80
N ALA A 164 -11.31 0.69 3.82
CA ALA A 164 -12.67 0.15 3.82
C ALA A 164 -13.73 1.26 3.68
N ARG A 165 -14.75 0.97 2.87
CA ARG A 165 -15.94 1.82 2.75
C ARG A 165 -16.55 2.05 4.12
N ALA A 166 -16.96 3.29 4.37
CA ALA A 166 -17.74 3.60 5.57
C ALA A 166 -19.11 2.92 5.44
N SER A 167 -19.47 2.11 6.44
CA SER A 167 -20.79 1.49 6.57
C SER A 167 -21.85 2.48 6.99
#